data_AF-A0A4R3I802-F1
#
_entry.id   AF-A0A4R3I802-F1
#
_cell.length_a   1.000
_cell.length_b   1.000
_cell.length_c   1.000
_cell.angle_alpha   90.00
_cell.angle_beta   90.00
_cell.angle_gamma   90.00
#
_symmetry.space_group_name_H-M   'P 1'
#
loop_
_entity.id
_entity.type
_entity.pdbx_description
1 polymer ?
#
loop_
_entity_poly.entity_id
_entity_poly.type
_entity_poly.pdbx_seq_one_letter_code
_entity_poly.pdbx_strand_id
1 'polypeptide(L)'
;MSPKETEPNKVATLQYKGRKTPIVSAIGENEQAKEILQLAKEHKVPVYEDEDLVNLLTQINIGDAVPPQLFEWVASAIAFAYFARNEVPEGFSPTATKAAYDKVRKTYSDV
;
A
#
# COMPACT_ATOMS: atom_id res chain seq x y z
N MET A 1 17.62 -26.94 10.74
CA MET A 1 16.86 -26.26 9.67
C MET A 1 16.57 -24.85 10.15
N SER A 2 17.18 -23.84 9.53
CA SER A 2 16.69 -22.47 9.70
C SER A 2 15.27 -22.40 9.14
N PRO A 3 14.34 -21.67 9.77
CA PRO A 3 13.05 -21.41 9.14
C PRO A 3 13.33 -20.77 7.77
N LYS A 4 12.75 -21.33 6.71
CA LYS A 4 12.81 -20.67 5.39
C LYS A 4 12.14 -19.32 5.58
N GLU A 5 12.91 -18.23 5.50
CA GLU A 5 12.36 -16.90 5.27
C GLU A 5 11.45 -17.03 4.04
N THR A 6 10.15 -16.91 4.26
CA THR A 6 9.14 -17.08 3.20
C THR A 6 9.16 -15.82 2.37
N GLU A 7 9.97 -15.84 1.31
CA GLU A 7 9.92 -14.83 0.25
C GLU A 7 8.47 -14.58 -0.17
N PRO A 8 8.01 -13.31 -0.23
CA PRO A 8 6.65 -12.99 -0.63
C PRO A 8 6.33 -13.59 -2.00
N ASN A 9 5.32 -14.44 -2.05
CA ASN A 9 4.96 -15.20 -3.25
C ASN A 9 3.92 -14.50 -4.12
N LYS A 10 3.33 -13.39 -3.67
CA LYS A 10 2.34 -12.60 -4.40
C LYS A 10 2.54 -11.12 -4.17
N VAL A 11 2.30 -10.33 -5.21
CA VAL A 11 2.35 -8.86 -5.18
C VAL A 11 1.24 -8.30 -6.06
N ALA A 12 0.61 -7.23 -5.59
CA ALA A 12 -0.22 -6.35 -6.41
C ALA A 12 0.33 -4.92 -6.34
N THR A 13 0.39 -4.22 -7.48
CA THR A 13 0.83 -2.84 -7.56
C THR A 13 -0.36 -1.93 -7.79
N LEU A 14 -0.44 -0.84 -7.03
CA LEU A 14 -1.47 0.17 -7.14
C LEU A 14 -0.93 1.44 -7.79
N GLN A 15 -1.67 1.98 -8.76
CA GLN A 15 -1.41 3.32 -9.29
C GLN A 15 -2.49 4.28 -8.80
N TYR A 16 -2.06 5.35 -8.14
CA TYR A 16 -2.94 6.41 -7.64
C TYR A 16 -2.46 7.79 -8.10
N LYS A 17 -3.38 8.57 -8.67
CA LYS A 17 -3.11 9.93 -9.19
C LYS A 17 -3.82 11.02 -8.36
N GLY A 18 -3.88 10.85 -7.04
CA GLY A 18 -4.30 11.87 -6.07
C GLY A 18 -5.80 12.13 -5.94
N ARG A 19 -6.56 12.18 -7.05
CA ARG A 19 -8.01 12.46 -7.04
C ARG A 19 -8.86 11.42 -7.76
N LYS A 20 -8.23 10.43 -8.40
CA LYS A 20 -8.91 9.37 -9.16
C LYS A 20 -8.87 8.06 -8.40
N THR A 21 -9.85 7.19 -8.64
CA THR A 21 -9.86 5.83 -8.10
C THR A 21 -8.54 5.13 -8.40
N PRO A 22 -7.88 4.53 -7.38
CA PRO A 22 -6.69 3.72 -7.60
C PRO A 22 -6.99 2.59 -8.58
N ILE A 23 -6.01 2.24 -9.41
CA ILE A 23 -6.11 1.11 -10.33
C ILE A 23 -5.07 0.06 -9.96
N VAL A 24 -5.36 -1.20 -10.24
CA VAL A 24 -4.36 -2.27 -10.18
C VAL A 24 -3.51 -2.19 -11.44
N SER A 25 -2.24 -1.80 -11.30
CA SER A 25 -1.36 -1.59 -12.47
C SER A 25 -0.54 -2.81 -12.84
N ALA A 26 -0.28 -3.70 -11.88
CA ALA A 26 0.44 -4.95 -12.09
C ALA A 26 0.09 -5.96 -10.99
N ILE A 27 0.17 -7.24 -11.32
CA ILE A 27 0.07 -8.37 -10.40
C ILE A 27 1.21 -9.32 -10.75
N GLY A 28 1.83 -9.94 -9.74
CA GLY A 28 2.83 -10.97 -9.96
C GLY A 28 2.81 -12.02 -8.87
N GLU A 29 3.14 -13.26 -9.24
CA GLU A 29 3.29 -14.38 -8.33
C GLU A 29 4.66 -15.04 -8.50
N ASN A 30 5.16 -15.68 -7.44
CA ASN A 30 6.41 -16.43 -7.41
C ASN A 30 7.58 -15.60 -8.00
N GLU A 31 8.15 -16.01 -9.13
CA GLU A 31 9.26 -15.27 -9.77
C GLU A 31 8.84 -13.88 -10.24
N GLN A 32 7.60 -13.70 -10.75
CA GLN A 32 7.12 -12.38 -11.15
C GLN A 32 6.98 -11.44 -9.96
N ALA A 33 6.57 -11.95 -8.79
CA ALA A 33 6.51 -11.15 -7.57
C ALA A 33 7.89 -10.60 -7.20
N LYS A 34 8.94 -11.42 -7.32
CA LYS A 34 10.34 -11.00 -7.06
C LYS A 34 10.80 -9.93 -8.04
N GLU A 35 10.50 -10.08 -9.33
CA GLU A 35 10.82 -9.08 -10.35
C GLU A 35 10.14 -7.73 -10.06
N ILE A 36 8.85 -7.75 -9.70
CA ILE A 36 8.11 -6.54 -9.35
C ILE A 36 8.71 -5.88 -8.10
N LEU A 37 9.08 -6.64 -7.07
CA LEU A 37 9.69 -6.10 -5.85
C LEU A 37 11.08 -5.51 -6.14
N GLN A 38 11.86 -6.15 -7.00
CA GLN A 38 13.15 -5.64 -7.45
C GLN A 38 12.98 -4.28 -8.15
N LEU A 39 12.02 -4.16 -9.07
CA LEU A 39 11.68 -2.91 -9.75
C LEU A 39 11.15 -1.85 -8.76
N ALA A 40 10.29 -2.24 -7.81
CA ALA A 40 9.79 -1.34 -6.78
C ALA A 40 10.93 -0.74 -5.96
N LYS A 41 11.93 -1.55 -5.59
CA LYS A 41 13.13 -1.10 -4.89
C LYS A 41 13.96 -0.14 -5.74
N GLU A 42 14.20 -0.48 -7.01
CA GLU A 42 14.97 0.37 -7.94
C GLU A 42 14.31 1.74 -8.14
N HIS A 43 12.99 1.75 -8.31
CA HIS A 43 12.20 2.97 -8.53
C HIS A 43 11.73 3.63 -7.23
N LYS A 44 12.14 3.14 -6.06
CA LYS A 44 11.75 3.66 -4.73
C LYS A 44 10.23 3.73 -4.54
N VAL A 45 9.52 2.76 -5.07
CA VAL A 45 8.09 2.55 -4.82
C VAL A 45 7.95 1.94 -3.42
N PRO A 46 7.20 2.56 -2.49
CA PRO A 46 6.96 1.99 -1.16
C PRO A 46 6.28 0.62 -1.25
N VAL A 47 6.74 -0.32 -0.42
CA VAL A 47 6.18 -1.67 -0.32
C VAL A 47 5.42 -1.77 1.00
N TYR A 48 4.17 -2.21 0.92
CA TYR A 48 3.28 -2.44 2.06
C TYR A 48 2.94 -3.93 2.13
N GLU A 49 3.23 -4.57 3.25
CA GLU A 49 3.01 -6.00 3.46
C GLU A 49 1.67 -6.23 4.16
N ASP A 50 0.73 -6.84 3.42
CA ASP A 50 -0.59 -7.23 3.91
C ASP A 50 -1.10 -8.41 3.05
N GLU A 51 -1.08 -9.61 3.63
CA GLU A 51 -1.43 -10.85 2.92
C GLU A 51 -2.89 -10.87 2.47
N ASP A 52 -3.80 -10.42 3.33
CA ASP A 52 -5.23 -10.38 3.06
C ASP A 52 -5.54 -9.40 1.93
N LEU A 53 -4.94 -8.19 1.99
CA LEU A 53 -5.11 -7.19 0.93
C LEU A 53 -4.55 -7.67 -0.41
N VAL A 54 -3.37 -8.30 -0.43
CA VAL A 54 -2.78 -8.83 -1.66
C VAL A 54 -3.68 -9.93 -2.25
N ASN A 55 -4.22 -10.84 -1.42
CA ASN A 55 -5.12 -11.88 -1.89
C ASN A 55 -6.43 -11.32 -2.48
N LEU A 56 -6.91 -10.18 -2.00
CA LEU A 56 -8.08 -9.50 -2.56
C LEU A 56 -7.74 -8.74 -3.85
N LEU A 57 -6.62 -8.00 -3.88
CA LEU A 57 -6.21 -7.21 -5.04
C LEU A 57 -5.82 -8.08 -6.23
N THR A 58 -5.25 -9.26 -5.98
CA THR A 58 -4.86 -10.21 -7.05
C THR A 58 -6.06 -10.85 -7.76
N GLN A 59 -7.30 -10.68 -7.24
CA GLN A 59 -8.53 -11.11 -7.92
C GLN A 59 -9.09 -10.07 -8.90
N ILE A 60 -8.50 -8.87 -8.95
CA ILE A 60 -8.93 -7.78 -9.84
C ILE A 60 -8.09 -7.81 -11.11
N ASN A 61 -8.67 -7.49 -12.27
CA ASN A 61 -7.88 -7.45 -13.50
C ASN A 61 -6.92 -6.26 -13.50
N ILE A 62 -5.76 -6.45 -14.12
CA ILE A 62 -4.81 -5.36 -14.37
C ILE A 62 -5.48 -4.31 -15.27
N GLY A 63 -5.39 -3.05 -14.87
CA GLY A 63 -6.01 -1.90 -15.53
C GLY A 63 -7.36 -1.51 -14.93
N ASP A 64 -8.00 -2.39 -14.16
CA ASP A 64 -9.28 -2.11 -13.52
C ASP A 64 -9.13 -1.22 -12.29
N ALA A 65 -10.17 -0.43 -12.02
CA ALA A 65 -10.29 0.35 -10.81
C ALA A 65 -10.52 -0.57 -9.60
N VAL A 66 -9.89 -0.23 -8.48
CA VAL A 66 -10.16 -0.90 -7.20
C VAL A 66 -11.65 -0.77 -6.87
N PRO A 67 -12.32 -1.86 -6.45
CA PRO A 67 -13.72 -1.82 -6.10
C PRO A 67 -13.95 -1.08 -4.76
N PRO A 68 -15.10 -0.39 -4.58
CA PRO A 68 -15.35 0.43 -3.39
C PRO A 68 -15.22 -0.29 -2.05
N GLN A 69 -15.50 -1.60 -2.02
CA GLN A 69 -15.41 -2.42 -0.80
C GLN A 69 -13.99 -2.52 -0.25
N LEU A 70 -12.97 -2.26 -1.08
CA LEU A 70 -11.56 -2.31 -0.69
C LEU A 70 -10.96 -0.92 -0.42
N PHE A 71 -11.75 0.16 -0.49
CA PHE A 71 -11.22 1.52 -0.39
C PHE A 71 -10.56 1.81 0.95
N GLU A 72 -11.09 1.32 2.08
CA GLU A 72 -10.48 1.56 3.39
C GLU A 72 -9.09 0.92 3.51
N TRP A 73 -8.97 -0.30 2.98
CA TRP A 73 -7.72 -1.07 3.01
C TRP A 73 -6.69 -0.44 2.06
N VAL A 74 -7.11 -0.10 0.85
CA VAL A 74 -6.26 0.58 -0.14
C VAL A 74 -5.87 1.99 0.32
N ALA A 75 -6.77 2.71 1.00
CA ALA A 75 -6.44 4.01 1.59
C ALA A 75 -5.34 3.89 2.65
N SER A 76 -5.35 2.82 3.44
CA SER A 76 -4.29 2.53 4.42
C SER A 76 -2.93 2.32 3.74
N ALA A 77 -2.88 1.53 2.66
CA ALA A 77 -1.66 1.33 1.86
C ALA A 77 -1.17 2.64 1.21
N ILE A 78 -2.08 3.46 0.66
CA ILE A 78 -1.74 4.77 0.07
C ILE A 78 -1.23 5.74 1.14
N ALA A 79 -1.89 5.80 2.30
CA ALA A 79 -1.46 6.64 3.42
C ALA A 79 -0.06 6.24 3.89
N PHE A 80 0.21 4.94 4.00
CA PHE A 80 1.55 4.42 4.25
C PHE A 80 2.54 4.88 3.18
N ALA A 81 2.19 4.80 1.89
CA ALA A 81 3.10 5.22 0.81
C ALA A 81 3.46 6.72 0.89
N TYR A 82 2.51 7.59 1.21
CA TYR A 82 2.78 9.01 1.47
C TYR A 82 3.66 9.21 2.70
N PHE A 83 3.36 8.51 3.79
CA PHE A 83 4.16 8.56 5.02
C PHE A 83 5.61 8.09 4.78
N ALA A 84 5.80 6.97 4.10
CA ALA A 84 7.11 6.41 3.76
C ALA A 84 7.95 7.35 2.89
N ARG A 85 7.30 8.18 2.07
CA ARG A 85 7.94 9.22 1.25
C ARG A 85 8.08 10.56 1.96
N ASN A 86 7.60 10.67 3.20
CA ASN A 86 7.50 11.93 3.95
C ASN A 86 6.77 13.04 3.15
N GLU A 87 5.74 12.63 2.42
CA GLU A 87 4.90 13.48 1.58
C GLU A 87 3.50 13.59 2.17
N VAL A 88 2.77 14.62 1.76
CA VAL A 88 1.35 14.81 2.12
C VAL A 88 0.54 14.92 0.84
N PRO A 89 -0.57 14.18 0.71
CA PRO A 89 -1.42 14.26 -0.47
C PRO A 89 -1.97 15.69 -0.66
N GLU A 90 -2.17 16.07 -1.92
CA GLU A 90 -2.71 17.39 -2.29
C GLU A 90 -4.08 17.62 -1.63
N GLY A 91 -4.27 18.80 -1.04
CA GLY A 91 -5.51 19.13 -0.31
C GLY A 91 -5.55 18.68 1.15
N PHE A 92 -4.51 17.98 1.63
CA PHE A 92 -4.35 17.63 3.04
C PHE A 92 -3.33 18.58 3.71
N SER A 93 -3.64 19.06 4.91
CA SER A 93 -2.73 19.93 5.68
C SER A 93 -1.75 19.08 6.50
N PRO A 94 -0.42 19.24 6.35
CA PRO A 94 0.59 18.54 7.15
C PRO A 94 0.44 18.76 8.65
N THR A 95 -0.02 19.95 9.04
CA THR A 95 -0.19 20.35 10.45
C THR A 95 -1.46 19.74 11.04
N ALA A 96 -2.53 19.65 10.24
CA ALA A 96 -3.77 19.00 10.65
C ALA A 96 -3.60 17.48 10.74
N THR A 97 -2.88 16.86 9.80
CA THR A 97 -2.61 15.41 9.84
C THR A 97 -1.68 15.02 10.97
N LYS A 98 -0.62 15.80 11.26
CA LYS A 98 0.28 15.51 12.39
C LYS A 98 -0.42 15.68 13.74
N ALA A 99 -1.17 16.76 13.94
CA ALA A 99 -1.92 16.96 15.19
C ALA A 99 -3.04 15.94 15.38
N ALA A 100 -3.74 15.55 14.31
CA ALA A 100 -4.73 14.47 14.37
C ALA A 100 -4.09 13.11 14.66
N TYR A 101 -2.96 12.80 14.01
CA TYR A 101 -2.21 11.56 14.22
C TYR A 101 -1.66 11.46 15.66
N ASP A 102 -1.05 12.52 16.16
CA ASP A 102 -0.54 12.60 17.54
C ASP A 102 -1.68 12.47 18.57
N LYS A 103 -2.86 13.04 18.26
CA LYS A 103 -4.05 12.93 19.12
C LYS A 103 -4.59 11.50 19.14
N VAL A 104 -4.75 10.84 17.99
CA VAL A 104 -5.19 9.44 17.91
C VAL A 104 -4.20 8.53 18.63
N ARG A 105 -2.90 8.67 18.36
CA ARG A 105 -1.86 7.88 19.03
C ARG A 105 -1.91 8.02 20.55
N LYS A 106 -2.12 9.24 21.06
CA LYS A 106 -2.24 9.49 22.50
C LYS A 106 -3.52 8.93 23.11
N THR A 107 -4.63 8.90 22.35
CA THR A 107 -5.90 8.34 22.83
C THR A 107 -5.89 6.81 22.89
N TYR A 108 -5.10 6.14 22.07
CA TYR A 108 -5.02 4.67 22.03
C TYR A 108 -3.73 4.08 22.62
N SER A 109 -2.79 4.90 23.10
CA SER A 109 -1.58 4.40 23.80
C SER A 109 -1.79 4.11 25.29
N ASP A 110 -2.95 4.46 25.84
CA ASP A 110 -3.28 4.30 27.27
C ASP A 110 -4.26 3.15 27.54
N VAL A 111 -4.31 2.14 26.66
CA VAL A 111 -5.06 0.87 26.87
C VAL A 111 -4.12 -0.32 26.88
#